data_AF-U1PQC5-F1
#
_entry.id   AF-U1PQC5-F1
#
_cell.length_a   1.000
_cell.length_b   1.000
_cell.length_c   1.000
_cell.angle_alpha   90.00
_cell.angle_beta   90.00
_cell.angle_gamma   90.00
#
_symmetry.space_group_name_H-M   'P 1'
#
loop_
_entity.id
_entity.type
_entity.pdbx_description
1 polymer ?
#
loop_
_entity_poly.entity_id
_entity_poly.type
_entity_poly.pdbx_seq_one_letter_code
_entity_poly.pdbx_strand_id
1 'polypeptide(L)'
;HGVEPGDEETPLWYYVLAEAEVSNGGARLGPVGSRLVAETLVGLIDESRASYRTVQPNWTPEVVESLPFDEELTVGELLAFGAADH
;
A
#
# COMPACT_ATOMS: atom_id res chain seq x y z
N HIS A 1 12.62 1.00 -40.48
CA HIS A 1 12.73 -0.14 -39.56
C HIS A 1 11.36 -0.34 -38.94
N GLY A 2 10.67 -1.42 -39.32
CA GLY A 2 9.39 -1.78 -38.72
C GLY A 2 9.67 -2.46 -37.38
N VAL A 3 9.05 -1.97 -36.33
CA VAL A 3 8.99 -2.66 -35.04
C VAL A 3 8.07 -3.86 -35.24
N GLU A 4 8.55 -5.07 -34.94
CA GLU A 4 7.73 -6.28 -35.03
C GLU A 4 6.63 -6.20 -33.95
N PRO A 5 5.38 -6.62 -34.24
CA PRO A 5 4.30 -6.59 -33.26
C PRO A 5 4.59 -7.63 -32.16
N GLY A 6 5.20 -7.16 -31.07
CA GLY A 6 5.69 -7.99 -29.96
C GLY A 6 6.80 -7.34 -29.13
N ASP A 7 7.45 -6.30 -29.66
CA ASP A 7 8.56 -5.60 -28.99
C ASP A 7 8.11 -4.48 -28.01
N GLU A 8 6.80 -4.28 -27.81
CA GLU A 8 6.32 -3.39 -26.74
C GLU A 8 6.35 -4.15 -25.42
N GLU A 9 7.33 -3.82 -24.57
CA GLU A 9 7.37 -4.29 -23.18
C GLU A 9 6.01 -4.03 -22.53
N THR A 10 5.39 -5.10 -22.00
CA THR A 10 4.09 -4.99 -21.33
C THR A 10 4.19 -3.93 -20.23
N PRO A 11 3.34 -2.89 -20.25
CA PRO A 11 3.39 -1.84 -19.24
C PRO A 11 3.29 -2.42 -17.83
N LEU A 12 4.09 -1.91 -16.89
CA LEU A 12 4.13 -2.41 -15.51
C LEU A 12 2.74 -2.50 -14.86
N TRP A 13 1.87 -1.53 -15.11
CA TRP A 13 0.50 -1.53 -14.56
C TRP A 13 -0.31 -2.75 -15.03
N TYR A 14 -0.09 -3.20 -16.27
CA TYR A 14 -0.81 -4.35 -16.82
C TYR A 14 -0.32 -5.65 -16.17
N TYR A 15 0.99 -5.79 -15.94
CA TYR A 15 1.54 -6.89 -15.16
C TYR A 15 0.99 -6.90 -13.72
N VAL A 16 0.92 -5.75 -13.06
CA VAL A 16 0.41 -5.65 -11.68
C VAL A 16 -1.05 -6.08 -11.58
N LEU A 17 -1.89 -5.72 -12.56
CA LEU A 17 -3.28 -6.18 -12.61
C LEU A 17 -3.38 -7.69 -12.88
N ALA A 18 -2.58 -8.21 -13.80
CA ALA A 18 -2.52 -9.65 -14.07
C ALA A 18 -2.04 -10.44 -12.83
N GLU A 19 -1.06 -9.92 -12.10
CA GLU A 19 -0.56 -10.51 -10.85
C GLU A 19 -1.63 -10.50 -9.74
N ALA A 20 -2.37 -9.40 -9.61
CA ALA A 20 -3.47 -9.27 -8.66
C ALA A 20 -4.59 -10.28 -8.93
N GLU A 21 -4.94 -10.48 -10.19
CA GLU A 21 -5.93 -11.49 -10.61
C GLU A 21 -5.50 -12.89 -10.20
N VAL A 22 -4.25 -13.27 -10.51
CA VAL A 22 -3.72 -14.61 -10.21
C VAL A 22 -3.54 -14.84 -8.70
N SER A 23 -3.10 -13.82 -7.96
CA SER A 23 -2.73 -13.97 -6.54
C SER A 23 -3.92 -13.84 -5.58
N ASN A 24 -4.86 -12.95 -5.89
CA ASN A 24 -5.92 -12.54 -4.97
C ASN A 24 -7.30 -12.38 -5.64
N GLY A 25 -7.51 -12.94 -6.84
CA GLY A 25 -8.76 -12.77 -7.59
C GLY A 25 -9.07 -11.31 -7.93
N GLY A 26 -8.03 -10.48 -8.08
CA GLY A 26 -8.14 -9.08 -8.48
C GLY A 26 -8.55 -8.12 -7.35
N ALA A 27 -8.92 -8.63 -6.16
CA ALA A 27 -9.37 -7.81 -5.04
C ALA A 27 -8.23 -7.09 -4.30
N ARG A 28 -7.01 -7.64 -4.35
CA ARG A 28 -5.81 -7.09 -3.68
C ARG A 28 -4.59 -7.21 -4.58
N LEU A 29 -3.64 -6.29 -4.41
CA LEU A 29 -2.36 -6.33 -5.13
C LEU A 29 -1.61 -7.63 -4.82
N GLY A 30 -0.98 -8.18 -5.86
CA GLY A 30 -0.07 -9.32 -5.72
C GLY A 30 1.25 -8.92 -5.04
N PRO A 31 2.17 -9.88 -4.86
CA PRO A 31 3.45 -9.66 -4.18
C PRO A 31 4.28 -8.50 -4.75
N VAL A 32 4.39 -8.37 -6.07
CA VAL A 32 5.15 -7.27 -6.69
C VAL A 32 4.42 -5.94 -6.53
N GLY A 33 3.12 -5.90 -6.85
CA GLY A 33 2.33 -4.68 -6.71
C GLY A 33 2.33 -4.14 -5.27
N SER A 34 2.15 -5.02 -4.30
CA SER A 34 2.15 -4.66 -2.87
C SER A 34 3.51 -4.19 -2.39
N ARG A 35 4.61 -4.82 -2.83
CA ARG A 35 5.99 -4.39 -2.53
C ARG A 35 6.24 -2.96 -3.04
N LEU A 36 5.88 -2.67 -4.29
CA LEU A 36 6.09 -1.35 -4.89
C LEU A 36 5.36 -0.25 -4.12
N VAL A 37 4.09 -0.48 -3.79
CA VAL A 37 3.28 0.49 -3.01
C VAL A 37 3.84 0.63 -1.60
N ALA A 38 4.19 -0.47 -0.92
CA ALA A 38 4.73 -0.44 0.43
C ALA A 38 6.05 0.33 0.50
N GLU A 39 6.99 0.08 -0.43
CA GLU A 39 8.27 0.80 -0.48
C GLU A 39 8.08 2.29 -0.76
N THR A 40 7.13 2.65 -1.63
CA THR A 40 6.78 4.05 -1.89
C THR A 40 6.28 4.74 -0.63
N LEU A 41 5.35 4.12 0.09
CA LEU A 41 4.81 4.67 1.34
C LEU A 41 5.88 4.80 2.42
N VAL A 42 6.74 3.79 2.58
CA VAL A 42 7.88 3.86 3.51
C VAL A 42 8.81 5.02 3.15
N GLY A 43 9.16 5.18 1.87
CA GLY A 43 9.98 6.29 1.40
C GLY A 43 9.35 7.66 1.69
N LEU A 44 8.04 7.80 1.52
CA LEU A 44 7.32 9.03 1.86
C LEU A 44 7.34 9.33 3.36
N ILE A 45 7.18 8.31 4.21
CA ILE A 45 7.23 8.45 5.67
C ILE A 45 8.63 8.87 6.11
N ASP A 46 9.66 8.25 5.54
CA ASP A 46 11.06 8.49 5.91
C ASP A 46 11.53 9.88 5.45
N GLU A 47 11.06 10.38 4.30
CA GLU A 47 11.39 11.74 3.81
C GLU A 47 10.55 12.84 4.49
N SER A 48 9.40 12.49 5.07
CA SER A 48 8.53 13.47 5.71
C SER A 48 9.09 13.96 7.05
N ARG A 49 9.41 15.25 7.13
CA ARG A 49 9.86 15.92 8.36
C ARG A 49 8.82 15.95 9.47
N ALA A 50 7.55 15.82 9.12
CA ALA A 50 6.43 15.82 10.06
C ALA A 50 5.96 14.41 10.42
N SER A 51 6.56 13.35 9.84
CA SER A 51 6.17 11.99 10.19
C SER A 51 6.50 11.69 11.64
N TYR A 52 5.64 10.92 12.33
CA TYR A 52 5.88 10.48 13.71
C TYR A 52 7.24 9.78 13.87
N ARG A 53 7.67 9.03 12.85
CA ARG A 53 8.99 8.39 12.79
C ARG A 53 10.13 9.40 12.85
N THR A 54 10.00 10.54 12.15
CA THR A 54 10.99 11.62 12.16
C THR A 54 10.93 12.46 13.43
N VAL A 55 9.72 12.83 13.89
CA VAL A 55 9.55 13.75 15.03
C VAL A 55 9.67 13.07 16.39
N GLN A 56 9.43 11.76 16.46
CA GLN A 56 9.55 10.95 17.68
C GLN A 56 10.26 9.62 17.36
N PRO A 57 11.61 9.60 17.29
CA PRO A 57 12.36 8.42 16.85
C PRO A 57 12.21 7.17 17.73
N ASN A 58 11.84 7.36 18.99
CA ASN A 58 11.58 6.28 19.95
C ASN A 58 10.10 5.94 20.07
N TRP A 59 9.24 6.55 19.23
CA TRP A 59 7.82 6.24 19.22
C TRP A 59 7.63 4.81 18.73
N THR A 60 6.85 4.06 19.50
CA THR A 60 6.33 2.75 19.11
C THR A 60 4.83 2.91 18.90
N PRO A 61 4.25 2.42 17.79
CA PRO A 61 2.81 2.42 17.64
C PRO A 61 2.18 1.66 18.80
N GLU A 62 1.20 2.28 19.46
CA GLU A 62 0.33 1.54 20.36
C GLU A 62 -0.41 0.52 19.50
N VAL A 63 -0.08 -0.75 19.70
CA VAL A 63 -0.86 -1.84 19.13
C VAL A 63 -2.18 -1.79 19.88
N VAL A 64 -3.20 -1.21 19.26
CA VAL A 64 -4.58 -1.40 19.71
C VAL A 64 -4.83 -2.90 19.60
N GLU A 65 -4.85 -3.60 20.73
CA GLU A 65 -5.10 -5.04 20.77
C GLU A 65 -6.44 -5.30 20.08
N SER A 66 -6.33 -5.83 18.86
CA SER A 66 -7.42 -6.35 18.04
C SER A 66 -8.70 -5.51 18.03
N LEU A 67 -8.80 -4.56 17.09
CA LEU A 67 -10.02 -4.60 16.27
C LEU A 67 -10.12 -6.02 15.69
N PRO A 68 -11.31 -6.62 15.54
CA PRO A 68 -11.42 -7.97 15.00
C PRO A 68 -10.84 -7.97 13.58
N PHE A 69 -9.56 -8.32 13.45
CA PHE A 69 -8.78 -8.29 12.19
C PHE A 69 -9.20 -9.39 11.20
N ASP A 70 -10.37 -10.01 11.43
CA ASP A 70 -11.07 -10.77 10.40
C ASP A 70 -11.91 -9.86 9.49
N GLU A 71 -12.17 -8.60 9.87
CA GLU A 71 -12.72 -7.58 8.98
C GLU A 71 -11.63 -6.62 8.50
N GLU A 72 -11.66 -6.35 7.19
CA GLU A 72 -10.71 -5.52 6.47
C GLU A 72 -10.85 -4.06 6.96
N LEU A 73 -9.86 -3.55 7.69
CA LEU A 73 -9.84 -2.14 8.14
C LEU A 73 -10.13 -1.22 6.95
N THR A 74 -11.30 -0.60 6.96
CA THR A 74 -11.76 0.24 5.86
C THR A 74 -11.27 1.67 6.05
N VAL A 75 -11.18 2.42 4.94
CA VAL A 75 -10.94 3.87 5.00
C VAL A 75 -12.03 4.57 5.83
N GLY A 76 -13.25 4.03 5.86
CA GLY A 76 -14.35 4.56 6.69
C GLY A 76 -14.04 4.48 8.18
N GLU A 77 -13.47 3.37 8.64
CA GLU A 77 -13.08 3.20 10.05
C GLU A 77 -11.88 4.09 10.41
N LEU A 78 -10.94 4.27 9.48
CA LEU A 78 -9.83 5.21 9.66
C LEU A 78 -10.33 6.66 9.83
N LEU A 79 -11.32 7.06 9.05
CA LEU A 79 -11.94 8.39 9.15
C LEU A 79 -12.72 8.56 10.46
N ALA A 80 -13.43 7.52 10.92
CA ALA A 80 -14.14 7.54 12.18
C ALA A 80 -13.20 7.68 13.39
N PHE A 81 -12.04 7.03 13.36
CA PHE A 81 -11.00 7.18 14.38
C PHE A 81 -10.45 8.61 14.43
N GLY A 82 -10.10 9.20 13.28
CA GLY A 82 -9.59 10.57 13.23
C GLY A 82 -10.62 11.64 13.62
N ALA A 83 -11.91 11.35 13.48
CA ALA A 83 -12.99 12.23 13.90
C ALA A 83 -13.28 12.17 15.41
N ALA A 84 -12.87 11.10 16.11
CA ALA A 84 -13.10 10.92 17.54
C ALA A 84 -12.08 11.66 18.43
N ASP A 85 -10.97 12.13 17.86
CA ASP A 85 -9.88 12.84 18.55
C ASP A 85 -10.01 14.38 18.47
N HIS A 86 -11.23 14.87 18.18
CA HIS A 86 -11.62 16.29 18.14
C HIS A 86 -12.74 16.63 19.11
#